data_AF-A0A8T1QSQ1-F1
#
_entry.id   AF-A0A8T1QSQ1-F1
#
_cell.length_a   1.000
_cell.length_b   1.000
_cell.length_c   1.000
_cell.angle_alpha   90.00
_cell.angle_beta   90.00
_cell.angle_gamma   90.00
#
_symmetry.space_group_name_H-M   'P 1'
#
loop_
_entity.id
_entity.type
_entity.pdbx_description
1 polymer ?
#
loop_
_entity_poly.entity_id
_entity_poly.type
_entity_poly.pdbx_seq_one_letter_code
_entity_poly.pdbx_strand_id
1 'polypeptide(L)'
;MQQRKSASGRPSGTDGSDFSYRMVVDSRYQKVASGKSRLSSLIFTQAVIQLIGTVCTVLSTSKEDPDRLAILAIAVGFVSLILGELGRRRSRVGFLKVYMVASSTTILLWIACVSKSNFMLEVIQDPSNWETKKLELLETALVLFGLLIQVFTIGTTTSLISNMSPPKRAS
;
A
#
# COMPACT_ATOMS: atom_id res chain seq x y z
N MET A 1 40.20 -33.02 -36.72
CA MET A 1 39.79 -33.09 -35.30
C MET A 1 38.31 -33.44 -35.25
N GLN A 2 37.98 -34.67 -34.84
CA GLN A 2 36.59 -35.12 -34.69
C GLN A 2 35.94 -34.38 -33.51
N GLN A 3 34.87 -33.63 -33.79
CA GLN A 3 33.99 -33.08 -32.76
C GLN A 3 33.41 -34.24 -31.94
N ARG A 4 33.82 -34.32 -30.66
CA ARG A 4 33.17 -35.18 -29.68
C ARG A 4 31.73 -34.68 -29.50
N LYS A 5 30.75 -35.52 -29.83
CA LYS A 5 29.35 -35.32 -29.43
C LYS A 5 29.32 -35.21 -27.91
N SER A 6 28.89 -34.06 -27.39
CA SER A 6 28.67 -33.83 -25.96
C SER A 6 27.59 -34.79 -25.48
N ALA A 7 28.00 -35.87 -24.83
CA ALA A 7 27.12 -36.74 -24.07
C ALA A 7 26.38 -35.87 -23.03
N SER A 8 25.05 -35.98 -22.98
CA SER A 8 24.24 -35.51 -21.85
C SER A 8 24.64 -34.12 -21.34
N GLY A 9 24.47 -33.10 -22.18
CA GLY A 9 24.75 -31.72 -21.80
C GLY A 9 24.01 -31.34 -20.51
N ARG A 10 24.78 -30.86 -19.52
CA ARG A 10 24.28 -30.22 -18.29
C ARG A 10 23.13 -29.27 -18.64
N PRO A 11 22.02 -29.22 -17.86
CA PRO A 11 20.90 -28.34 -18.18
C PRO A 11 21.42 -26.91 -18.37
N SER A 12 21.22 -26.36 -19.57
CA SER A 12 21.68 -25.00 -19.88
C SER A 12 21.08 -24.04 -18.86
N GLY A 13 21.89 -23.11 -18.33
CA GLY A 13 21.44 -22.12 -17.36
C GLY A 13 21.73 -22.41 -15.89
N THR A 14 22.50 -23.44 -15.54
CA THR A 14 22.88 -23.72 -14.13
C THR A 14 24.21 -23.14 -13.67
N ASP A 15 25.10 -22.73 -14.57
CA ASP A 15 26.46 -22.24 -14.26
C ASP A 15 26.63 -20.72 -14.43
N GLY A 16 25.55 -20.00 -14.76
CA GLY A 16 25.57 -18.55 -14.96
C GLY A 16 26.23 -18.09 -16.26
N SER A 17 26.63 -19.00 -17.15
CA SER A 17 27.15 -18.66 -18.49
C SER A 17 26.04 -18.33 -19.50
N ASP A 18 24.81 -18.79 -19.24
CA ASP A 18 23.67 -18.56 -20.11
C ASP A 18 23.16 -17.12 -20.00
N PHE A 19 23.46 -16.32 -21.01
CA PHE A 19 22.99 -14.94 -21.14
C PHE A 19 21.46 -14.83 -21.07
N SER A 20 20.73 -15.81 -21.61
CA SER A 20 19.27 -15.83 -21.59
C SER A 20 18.74 -16.00 -20.17
N TYR A 21 19.38 -16.85 -19.36
CA TYR A 21 19.03 -17.03 -17.95
C TYR A 21 19.33 -15.76 -17.14
N ARG A 22 20.49 -15.11 -17.37
CA ARG A 22 20.85 -13.86 -16.68
C ARG A 22 19.87 -12.73 -17.00
N MET A 23 19.46 -12.57 -18.27
CA MET A 23 18.50 -11.52 -18.65
C MET A 23 17.13 -11.67 -17.98
N VAL A 24 16.61 -12.89 -17.85
CA VAL A 24 15.30 -13.15 -17.22
C VAL A 24 15.36 -12.96 -15.70
N VAL A 25 16.51 -13.24 -15.10
CA VAL A 25 16.74 -13.08 -13.67
C VAL A 25 16.98 -11.61 -13.30
N ASP A 26 17.83 -10.90 -14.03
CA ASP A 26 18.16 -9.49 -13.80
C ASP A 26 16.95 -8.58 -14.00
N SER A 27 16.16 -8.83 -15.05
CA SER A 27 14.92 -8.08 -15.29
C SER A 27 13.88 -8.26 -14.16
N ARG A 28 13.83 -9.43 -13.52
CA ARG A 28 12.97 -9.66 -12.34
C ARG A 28 13.49 -8.94 -11.10
N TYR A 29 14.79 -9.00 -10.83
CA TYR A 29 15.37 -8.25 -9.73
C TYR A 29 15.14 -6.74 -9.88
N GLN A 30 15.27 -6.21 -11.09
CA GLN A 30 14.98 -4.81 -11.39
C GLN A 30 13.50 -4.44 -11.17
N LYS A 31 12.56 -5.32 -11.57
CA LYS A 31 11.12 -5.14 -11.30
C LYS A 31 10.79 -5.18 -9.81
N VAL A 32 11.43 -6.05 -9.04
CA VAL A 32 11.26 -6.12 -7.58
C VAL A 32 11.84 -4.87 -6.90
N ALA A 33 13.02 -4.42 -7.31
CA ALA A 33 13.65 -3.23 -6.76
C ALA A 33 12.84 -1.96 -7.05
N SER A 34 12.41 -1.77 -8.29
CA SER A 34 11.54 -0.65 -8.68
C SER A 34 10.18 -0.69 -7.97
N GLY A 35 9.57 -1.87 -7.86
CA GLY A 35 8.31 -2.06 -7.11
C GLY A 35 8.45 -1.74 -5.62
N LYS A 36 9.56 -2.14 -4.98
CA LYS A 36 9.87 -1.76 -3.58
C LYS A 36 10.07 -0.27 -3.41
N SER A 37 10.74 0.40 -4.35
CA SER A 37 10.93 1.86 -4.29
C SER A 37 9.60 2.60 -4.38
N ARG A 38 8.75 2.24 -5.37
CA ARG A 38 7.40 2.79 -5.52
C ARG A 38 6.54 2.54 -4.29
N LEU A 39 6.55 1.31 -3.76
CA LEU A 39 5.81 0.98 -2.56
C LEU A 39 6.30 1.77 -1.34
N SER A 40 7.61 2.04 -1.23
CA SER A 40 8.18 2.88 -0.18
C SER A 40 7.61 4.30 -0.23
N SER A 41 7.53 4.87 -1.42
CA SER A 41 6.94 6.20 -1.62
C SER A 41 5.47 6.22 -1.22
N LEU A 42 4.70 5.20 -1.61
CA LEU A 42 3.27 5.09 -1.27
C LEU A 42 3.05 4.94 0.24
N ILE A 43 3.82 4.08 0.91
CA ILE A 43 3.78 3.93 2.38
C ILE A 43 4.10 5.26 3.06
N PHE A 44 5.10 5.98 2.57
CA PHE A 44 5.45 7.30 3.11
C PHE A 44 4.31 8.31 2.94
N THR A 45 3.69 8.38 1.75
CA THR A 45 2.53 9.24 1.51
C THR A 45 1.36 8.87 2.42
N GLN A 46 1.07 7.57 2.60
CA GLN A 46 0.02 7.13 3.54
C GLN A 46 0.34 7.50 4.99
N ALA A 47 1.60 7.43 5.41
CA ALA A 47 2.01 7.85 6.74
C ALA A 47 1.80 9.35 6.95
N VAL A 48 2.09 10.19 5.95
CA VAL A 48 1.82 11.63 6.00
C VAL A 48 0.32 11.91 6.09
N ILE A 49 -0.50 11.25 5.26
CA ILE A 49 -1.97 11.41 5.31
C ILE A 49 -2.51 11.00 6.68
N GLN A 50 -2.07 9.85 7.20
CA GLN A 50 -2.49 9.34 8.51
C GLN A 50 -2.08 10.30 9.63
N LEU A 51 -0.88 10.89 9.57
CA LEU A 51 -0.42 11.87 10.54
C LEU A 51 -1.28 13.14 10.51
N ILE A 52 -1.53 13.68 9.31
CA ILE A 52 -2.38 14.88 9.15
C ILE A 52 -3.80 14.58 9.66
N GLY A 53 -4.40 13.45 9.27
CA GLY A 53 -5.74 13.05 9.74
C GLY A 53 -5.81 12.85 11.26
N THR A 54 -4.76 12.28 11.86
CA THR A 54 -4.65 12.14 13.33
C THR A 54 -4.58 13.51 14.01
N VAL A 55 -3.80 14.45 13.47
CA VAL A 55 -3.73 15.81 14.00
C VAL A 55 -5.09 16.51 13.87
N CYS A 56 -5.74 16.45 12.70
CA CYS A 56 -7.07 17.02 12.49
C CYS A 56 -8.09 16.48 13.50
N THR A 57 -8.15 15.16 13.67
CA THR A 57 -9.09 14.53 14.62
C THR A 57 -8.78 14.89 16.08
N VAL A 58 -7.51 15.00 16.48
CA VAL A 58 -7.14 15.46 17.83
C VAL A 58 -7.54 16.92 18.06
N LEU A 59 -7.40 17.80 17.06
CA LEU A 59 -7.85 19.18 17.16
C LEU A 59 -9.39 19.27 17.25
N SER A 60 -10.12 18.43 16.51
CA SER A 60 -11.58 18.39 16.51
C SER A 60 -12.14 17.82 17.83
N THR A 61 -11.54 16.75 18.35
CA THR A 61 -11.94 16.10 19.62
C THR A 61 -11.62 16.92 20.88
N SER A 62 -10.83 18.00 20.77
CA SER A 62 -10.62 18.91 21.90
C SER A 62 -11.91 19.59 22.39
N LYS A 63 -13.03 19.48 21.67
CA LYS A 63 -14.31 20.11 21.99
C LYS A 63 -15.43 19.14 22.41
N GLU A 64 -15.25 17.83 22.24
CA GLU A 64 -16.29 16.79 22.45
C GLU A 64 -15.67 15.43 22.84
N ASP A 65 -16.50 14.48 23.27
CA ASP A 65 -16.04 13.15 23.68
C ASP A 65 -15.24 12.43 22.55
N PRO A 66 -14.14 11.71 22.88
CA PRO A 66 -13.31 11.06 21.87
C PRO A 66 -14.06 9.97 21.09
N ASP A 67 -14.10 10.09 19.76
CA ASP A 67 -14.73 9.07 18.92
C ASP A 67 -13.90 7.78 18.89
N ARG A 68 -14.45 6.72 19.49
CA ARG A 68 -13.78 5.40 19.59
C ARG A 68 -13.41 4.83 18.22
N LEU A 69 -14.21 5.12 17.19
CA LEU A 69 -13.94 4.67 15.82
C LEU A 69 -12.70 5.36 15.23
N ALA A 70 -12.54 6.67 15.44
CA ALA A 70 -11.35 7.40 15.03
C ALA A 70 -10.09 6.85 15.70
N ILE A 71 -10.14 6.59 17.02
CA ILE A 71 -9.02 5.99 17.76
C ILE A 71 -8.66 4.61 17.19
N LEU A 72 -9.65 3.78 16.89
CA LEU A 72 -9.43 2.47 16.28
C LEU A 72 -8.82 2.60 14.87
N ALA A 73 -9.33 3.51 14.04
CA ALA A 73 -8.80 3.79 12.70
C ALA A 73 -7.33 4.25 12.77
N ILE A 74 -7.01 5.10 13.75
CA ILE A 74 -5.65 5.57 14.01
C ILE A 74 -4.74 4.39 14.35
N ALA A 75 -5.14 3.57 15.34
CA ALA A 75 -4.36 2.43 15.80
C ALA A 75 -4.13 1.38 14.69
N VAL A 76 -5.19 0.97 13.98
CA VAL A 76 -5.10 0.01 12.88
C VAL A 76 -4.24 0.58 11.74
N GLY A 77 -4.38 1.87 11.44
CA GLY A 77 -3.57 2.56 10.44
C GLY A 77 -2.09 2.52 10.76
N PHE A 78 -1.69 2.87 11.98
CA PHE A 78 -0.28 2.80 12.42
C PHE A 78 0.29 1.38 12.34
N VAL A 79 -0.45 0.38 12.84
CA VAL A 79 -0.03 -1.03 12.78
C VAL A 79 0.13 -1.48 11.33
N SER A 80 -0.78 -1.09 10.44
CA SER A 80 -0.69 -1.42 9.02
C SER A 80 0.59 -0.87 8.38
N LEU A 81 0.95 0.39 8.64
CA LEU A 81 2.15 1.02 8.07
C LEU A 81 3.43 0.32 8.52
N ILE A 82 3.51 -0.07 9.80
CA ILE A 82 4.64 -0.84 10.33
C ILE A 82 4.76 -2.18 9.60
N LEU A 83 3.65 -2.90 9.41
CA LEU A 83 3.62 -4.17 8.69
C LEU A 83 3.98 -4.02 7.21
N GLY A 84 3.55 -2.93 6.57
CA GLY A 84 3.88 -2.60 5.18
C GLY A 84 5.37 -2.38 4.99
N GLU A 85 5.98 -1.54 5.83
CA GLU A 85 7.42 -1.25 5.77
C GLU A 85 8.26 -2.49 6.10
N LEU A 86 7.84 -3.27 7.10
CA LEU A 86 8.50 -4.52 7.46
C LEU A 86 8.41 -5.56 6.33
N GLY A 87 7.25 -5.69 5.69
CA GLY A 87 7.01 -6.58 4.56
C GLY A 87 7.85 -6.20 3.34
N ARG A 88 7.95 -4.90 3.05
CA ARG A 88 8.78 -4.35 1.98
C ARG A 88 10.27 -4.61 2.22
N ARG A 89 10.79 -4.30 3.41
CA ARG A 89 12.21 -4.51 3.77
C ARG A 89 12.61 -5.98 3.77
N ARG A 90 11.80 -6.83 4.42
CA ARG A 90 12.09 -8.27 4.54
C ARG A 90 11.67 -9.08 3.31
N SER A 91 11.10 -8.45 2.28
CA SER A 91 10.58 -9.12 1.06
C SER A 91 9.62 -10.27 1.37
N ARG A 92 8.83 -10.13 2.45
CA ARG A 92 7.92 -11.19 2.91
C ARG A 92 6.52 -10.92 2.37
N VAL A 93 6.11 -11.74 1.43
CA VAL A 93 4.77 -11.69 0.79
C VAL A 93 3.64 -11.73 1.82
N GLY A 94 3.78 -12.51 2.89
CA GLY A 94 2.77 -12.58 3.96
C GLY A 94 2.48 -11.22 4.62
N PHE A 95 3.53 -10.49 5.00
CA PHE A 95 3.38 -9.15 5.60
C PHE A 95 2.78 -8.14 4.62
N LEU A 96 3.16 -8.21 3.34
CA LEU A 96 2.59 -7.35 2.30
C LEU A 96 1.08 -7.59 2.09
N LYS A 97 0.63 -8.85 2.19
CA LYS A 97 -0.80 -9.19 2.13
C LYS A 97 -1.55 -8.65 3.35
N VAL A 98 -1.03 -8.85 4.55
CA VAL A 98 -1.65 -8.35 5.79
C VAL A 98 -1.72 -6.83 5.75
N TYR A 99 -0.65 -6.16 5.33
CA TYR A 99 -0.62 -4.72 5.11
C TYR A 99 -1.73 -4.26 4.17
N MET A 100 -1.87 -4.89 3.00
CA MET A 100 -2.89 -4.53 2.01
C MET A 100 -4.32 -4.66 2.56
N VAL A 101 -4.60 -5.68 3.37
CA VAL A 101 -5.90 -5.84 4.02
C VAL A 101 -6.09 -4.78 5.10
N ALA A 102 -5.13 -4.62 6.01
CA ALA A 102 -5.22 -3.70 7.14
C ALA A 102 -5.31 -2.23 6.71
N SER A 103 -4.57 -1.81 5.67
CA SER A 103 -4.66 -0.44 5.14
C SER A 103 -6.01 -0.20 4.46
N SER A 104 -6.59 -1.21 3.81
CA SER A 104 -7.95 -1.12 3.26
C SER A 104 -8.99 -0.99 4.38
N THR A 105 -8.88 -1.78 5.44
CA THR A 105 -9.74 -1.67 6.63
C THR A 105 -9.63 -0.30 7.29
N THR A 106 -8.43 0.27 7.35
CA THR A 106 -8.20 1.62 7.90
C THR A 106 -9.00 2.68 7.14
N ILE A 107 -9.00 2.64 5.80
CA ILE A 107 -9.76 3.60 4.98
C ILE A 107 -11.26 3.40 5.15
N LEU A 108 -11.74 2.16 5.25
CA LEU A 108 -13.15 1.89 5.54
C LEU A 108 -13.58 2.46 6.90
N LEU A 109 -12.74 2.34 7.93
CA LEU A 109 -12.99 2.94 9.24
C LEU A 109 -13.05 4.47 9.17
N TRP A 110 -12.14 5.09 8.40
CA TRP A 110 -12.16 6.54 8.17
C TRP A 110 -13.43 7.00 7.43
N ILE A 111 -13.86 6.27 6.40
CA ILE A 111 -15.11 6.56 5.68
C ILE A 111 -16.30 6.45 6.63
N ALA A 112 -16.33 5.44 7.50
CA ALA A 112 -17.37 5.29 8.51
C ALA A 112 -17.37 6.44 9.53
N CYS A 113 -16.18 6.92 9.93
CA CYS A 113 -16.01 8.07 10.81
C CYS A 113 -16.59 9.36 10.19
N VAL A 114 -16.26 9.64 8.92
CA VAL A 114 -16.77 10.81 8.19
C VAL A 114 -18.27 10.68 7.89
N SER A 115 -18.77 9.47 7.68
CA SER A 115 -20.21 9.25 7.42
C SER A 115 -21.06 9.47 8.67
N LYS A 116 -20.51 9.24 9.86
CA LYS A 116 -21.20 9.45 11.14
C LYS A 116 -21.44 10.94 11.45
N SER A 117 -20.62 11.86 10.92
CA SER A 117 -20.69 13.28 11.26
C SER A 117 -21.76 14.08 10.50
N ASN A 118 -22.71 13.45 9.79
CA ASN A 118 -23.74 14.06 8.92
C ASN A 118 -23.21 15.02 7.82
N PHE A 119 -21.89 15.23 7.76
CA PHE A 119 -21.22 16.19 6.91
C PHE A 119 -21.45 15.95 5.41
N MET A 120 -21.46 14.69 4.97
CA MET A 120 -21.66 14.34 3.56
C MET A 120 -23.00 14.83 3.01
N LEU A 121 -24.07 14.83 3.83
CA LEU A 121 -25.39 15.30 3.41
C LEU A 121 -25.48 16.84 3.44
N GLU A 122 -24.85 17.44 4.45
CA GLU A 122 -24.89 18.89 4.68
C GLU A 122 -24.09 19.67 3.63
N VAL A 123 -22.95 19.13 3.16
CA VAL A 123 -22.15 19.72 2.07
C VAL A 123 -22.88 19.76 0.74
N ILE A 124 -23.76 18.80 0.47
CA ILE A 124 -24.55 18.73 -0.77
C ILE A 124 -25.69 19.75 -0.73
N GLN A 125 -26.25 20.03 0.45
CA GLN A 125 -27.40 20.90 0.60
C GLN A 125 -27.03 22.39 0.72
N ASP A 126 -25.96 22.75 1.43
CA ASP A 126 -25.61 24.16 1.69
C ASP A 126 -24.11 24.48 1.50
N PRO A 127 -23.73 25.06 0.34
CA PRO A 127 -22.36 25.50 0.07
C PRO A 127 -21.87 26.65 0.97
N SER A 128 -22.78 27.39 1.61
CA SER A 128 -22.47 28.53 2.48
C SER A 128 -21.77 28.12 3.79
N ASN A 129 -21.94 26.87 4.23
CA ASN A 129 -21.35 26.33 5.47
C ASN A 129 -19.91 25.83 5.30
N TRP A 130 -19.31 25.94 4.12
CA TRP A 130 -17.93 25.50 3.88
C TRP A 130 -16.92 26.28 4.72
N GLU A 131 -17.20 27.55 5.00
CA GLU A 131 -16.29 28.39 5.76
C GLU A 131 -16.26 28.05 7.26
N THR A 132 -17.37 27.56 7.80
CA THR A 132 -17.50 27.15 9.20
C THR A 132 -16.99 25.72 9.42
N LYS A 133 -17.08 24.85 8.40
CA LYS A 133 -16.72 23.41 8.46
C LYS A 133 -15.40 23.05 7.75
N LYS A 134 -14.41 23.94 7.79
CA LYS A 134 -13.11 23.76 7.10
C LYS A 134 -12.37 22.47 7.49
N LEU A 135 -12.41 22.07 8.76
CA LEU A 135 -11.74 20.86 9.24
C LEU A 135 -12.43 19.59 8.73
N GLU A 136 -13.76 19.55 8.72
CA GLU A 136 -14.55 18.41 8.20
C GLU A 136 -14.36 18.25 6.67
N LEU A 137 -14.28 19.37 5.94
CA LEU A 137 -13.93 19.39 4.51
C LEU A 137 -12.53 18.81 4.28
N LEU A 138 -11.56 19.22 5.09
CA LEU A 138 -10.18 18.75 4.99
C LEU A 138 -10.08 17.25 5.30
N GLU A 139 -10.75 16.78 6.36
CA GLU A 139 -10.81 15.35 6.70
C GLU A 139 -11.42 14.52 5.55
N THR A 140 -12.53 14.98 4.98
CA THR A 140 -13.17 14.32 3.84
C THR A 140 -12.27 14.28 2.62
N ALA A 141 -11.59 15.39 2.31
CA ALA A 141 -10.63 15.45 1.21
C ALA A 141 -9.44 14.51 1.43
N LEU A 142 -8.93 14.41 2.67
CA LEU A 142 -7.86 13.48 3.02
C LEU A 142 -8.29 12.02 2.89
N VAL A 143 -9.52 11.68 3.27
CA VAL A 143 -10.07 10.33 3.10
C VAL A 143 -10.20 9.98 1.62
N LEU A 144 -10.69 10.89 0.78
CA LEU A 144 -10.78 10.70 -0.67
C LEU A 144 -9.39 10.53 -1.31
N PHE A 145 -8.44 11.38 -0.92
CA PHE A 145 -7.05 11.27 -1.40
C PHE A 145 -6.40 9.97 -0.91
N GLY A 146 -6.64 9.57 0.33
CA GLY A 146 -6.19 8.29 0.90
C GLY A 146 -6.73 7.08 0.13
N LEU A 147 -7.99 7.12 -0.30
CA LEU A 147 -8.60 6.10 -1.15
C LEU A 147 -7.88 5.98 -2.51
N LEU A 148 -7.55 7.10 -3.15
CA LEU A 148 -6.79 7.10 -4.41
C LEU A 148 -5.41 6.46 -4.21
N ILE A 149 -4.68 6.86 -3.17
CA ILE A 149 -3.37 6.28 -2.84
C ILE A 149 -3.49 4.76 -2.55
N GLN A 150 -4.57 4.32 -1.93
CA GLN A 150 -4.81 2.91 -1.66
C GLN A 150 -4.99 2.08 -2.93
N VAL A 151 -5.69 2.58 -3.95
CA VAL A 151 -5.83 1.89 -5.24
C VAL A 151 -4.46 1.66 -5.87
N PHE A 152 -3.59 2.68 -5.90
CA PHE A 152 -2.22 2.55 -6.38
C PHE A 152 -1.38 1.59 -5.52
N THR A 153 -1.60 1.59 -4.21
CA THR A 153 -0.93 0.70 -3.25
C THR A 153 -1.29 -0.76 -3.49
N ILE A 154 -2.56 -1.08 -3.71
CA ILE A 154 -3.02 -2.44 -4.03
C ILE A 154 -2.40 -2.91 -5.34
N GLY A 155 -2.42 -2.09 -6.39
CA GLY A 155 -1.82 -2.42 -7.69
C GLY A 155 -0.31 -2.66 -7.60
N THR A 156 0.41 -1.76 -6.92
CA THR A 156 1.86 -1.87 -6.74
C THR A 156 2.23 -3.09 -5.89
N THR A 157 1.49 -3.34 -4.81
CA THR A 157 1.73 -4.48 -3.92
C THR A 157 1.44 -5.80 -4.61
N THR A 158 0.36 -5.90 -5.39
CA THR A 158 0.02 -7.10 -6.16
C THR A 158 1.07 -7.40 -7.22
N SER A 159 1.50 -6.37 -7.97
CA SER A 159 2.59 -6.49 -8.94
C SER A 159 3.89 -6.92 -8.27
N LEU A 160 4.21 -6.36 -7.11
CA LEU A 160 5.41 -6.71 -6.36
C LEU A 160 5.37 -8.17 -5.88
N ILE A 161 4.25 -8.62 -5.31
CA ILE A 161 4.05 -10.00 -4.85
C ILE A 161 4.18 -11.01 -6.00
N SER A 162 3.60 -10.69 -7.16
CA SER A 162 3.71 -11.52 -8.36
C SER A 162 5.16 -11.69 -8.81
N ASN A 163 5.93 -10.60 -8.82
CA ASN A 163 7.34 -10.62 -9.19
C ASN A 163 8.26 -11.27 -8.13
N MET A 164 7.81 -11.36 -6.87
CA MET A 164 8.51 -12.07 -5.79
C MET A 164 8.24 -13.58 -5.76
N SER A 165 7.16 -14.05 -6.40
CA SER A 165 6.77 -15.46 -6.36
C SER A 165 7.48 -16.26 -7.47
N PRO A 166 7.87 -17.52 -7.21
CA PRO A 166 8.41 -18.37 -8.27
C PRO A 166 7.39 -18.53 -9.40
N PRO A 167 7.82 -18.58 -10.67
CA PRO A 167 6.89 -18.82 -11.77
C PRO A 167 6.16 -20.14 -11.53
N LYS A 168 4.82 -20.14 -11.67
CA LYS A 168 4.04 -21.38 -11.67
C LYS A 168 4.64 -22.27 -12.76
N ARG A 169 5.08 -23.48 -12.37
CA ARG A 169 5.47 -24.49 -13.35
C ARG A 169 4.26 -24.73 -14.23
N ALA A 170 4.41 -24.54 -15.54
CA ALA A 170 3.43 -25.04 -16.49
C ALA A 170 3.36 -26.55 -16.26
N SER A 171 2.19 -27.02 -15.82
CA SER A 171 1.90 -28.44 -15.66
C SER A 171 1.36 -29.00 -16.96
#